data_AF-A0A1F9DKW4-F1
#
_entry.id   AF-A0A1F9DKW4-F1
#
_cell.length_a   1.000
_cell.length_b   1.000
_cell.length_c   1.000
_cell.angle_alpha   90.00
_cell.angle_beta   90.00
_cell.angle_gamma   90.00
#
_symmetry.space_group_name_H-M   'P 1'
#
loop_
_entity.id
_entity.type
_entity.pdbx_description
1 polymer ?
#
loop_
_entity_poly.entity_id
_entity_poly.type
_entity_poly.pdbx_seq_one_letter_code
_entity_poly.pdbx_strand_id
1 'polypeptide(L)'
;MEFLKSPENAIVIFTLLHFTVGRTASVVFAIVYHLPLLLYLPLALAYDFVQIPLYGFMLENASRIPFLRWVETRLKQVSHALQQRKLVRRVTSWGDVGIVLLCALPIRGFGILSATVLCYVLGKSPRKGTLLLLIGSMLGIVLTFGITKGIITLW
;
A
#
# COMPACT_ATOMS: atom_id res chain seq x y z
N MET A 1 -7.92 -27.89 -2.46
CA MET A 1 -8.04 -26.90 -3.56
C MET A 1 -9.49 -26.62 -3.99
N GLU A 2 -10.53 -27.17 -3.33
CA GLU A 2 -11.93 -26.85 -3.66
C GLU A 2 -12.42 -25.52 -3.08
N PHE A 3 -11.86 -25.08 -1.94
CA PHE A 3 -12.29 -23.84 -1.27
C PHE A 3 -12.02 -22.57 -2.11
N LEU A 4 -10.99 -22.59 -2.96
CA LEU A 4 -10.60 -21.49 -3.85
C LEU A 4 -11.35 -21.49 -5.19
N LYS A 5 -12.10 -22.56 -5.51
CA LYS A 5 -12.92 -22.62 -6.72
C LYS A 5 -14.17 -21.74 -6.60
N SER A 6 -14.63 -21.47 -5.38
CA SER A 6 -15.70 -20.50 -5.17
C SER A 6 -15.16 -19.08 -5.35
N PRO A 7 -15.69 -18.30 -6.30
CA PRO A 7 -15.25 -16.92 -6.54
C PRO A 7 -15.42 -16.04 -5.29
N GLU A 8 -16.43 -16.30 -4.47
CA GLU A 8 -16.69 -15.58 -3.21
C GLU A 8 -15.55 -15.76 -2.21
N ASN A 9 -15.12 -17.00 -2.00
CA ASN A 9 -14.02 -17.31 -1.08
C ASN A 9 -12.70 -16.71 -1.56
N ALA A 10 -12.45 -16.73 -2.87
CA ALA A 10 -11.26 -16.13 -3.46
C ALA A 10 -11.25 -14.60 -3.26
N ILE A 11 -12.40 -13.93 -3.40
CA ILE A 11 -12.55 -12.49 -3.09
C ILE A 11 -12.30 -12.22 -1.60
N VAL A 12 -12.87 -13.02 -0.70
CA VAL A 12 -12.68 -12.85 0.75
C VAL A 12 -11.21 -13.01 1.13
N ILE A 13 -10.54 -14.05 0.65
CA ILE A 13 -9.12 -14.29 0.94
C ILE A 13 -8.26 -13.16 0.35
N PHE A 14 -8.55 -12.74 -0.88
CA PHE A 14 -7.87 -11.61 -1.51
C PHE A 14 -8.01 -10.34 -0.68
N THR A 15 -9.22 -10.04 -0.21
CA THR A 15 -9.54 -8.89 0.64
C THR A 15 -8.76 -8.96 1.96
N LEU A 16 -8.81 -10.10 2.65
CA LEU A 16 -8.10 -10.30 3.91
C LEU A 16 -6.59 -10.14 3.71
N LEU A 17 -6.01 -10.74 2.68
CA LEU A 17 -4.59 -10.59 2.35
C LEU A 17 -4.23 -9.13 2.05
N HIS A 18 -5.09 -8.42 1.32
CA HIS A 18 -4.87 -7.03 0.95
C HIS A 18 -4.81 -6.12 2.18
N PHE A 19 -5.75 -6.28 3.11
CA PHE A 19 -5.80 -5.44 4.32
C PHE A 19 -4.83 -5.87 5.42
N THR A 20 -4.42 -7.15 5.49
CA THR A 20 -3.52 -7.65 6.54
C THR A 20 -2.05 -7.63 6.14
N VAL A 21 -1.71 -8.15 4.97
CA VAL A 21 -0.32 -8.29 4.48
C VAL A 21 0.04 -7.15 3.53
N GLY A 22 -0.96 -6.64 2.79
CA GLY A 22 -0.81 -5.53 1.87
C GLY A 22 -1.05 -5.92 0.42
N ARG A 23 -1.13 -4.90 -0.43
CA ARG A 23 -1.36 -5.02 -1.87
C ARG A 23 -0.47 -6.06 -2.56
N THR A 24 0.83 -6.04 -2.32
CA THR A 24 1.78 -6.98 -2.95
C THR A 24 1.37 -8.43 -2.76
N ALA A 25 0.97 -8.81 -1.54
CA ALA A 25 0.56 -10.18 -1.25
C ALA A 25 -0.76 -10.55 -1.94
N SER A 26 -1.74 -9.65 -1.94
CA SER A 26 -3.02 -9.87 -2.63
C SER A 26 -2.84 -10.04 -4.15
N VAL A 27 -2.00 -9.21 -4.78
CA VAL A 27 -1.73 -9.27 -6.22
C VAL A 27 -0.95 -10.53 -6.57
N VAL A 28 0.08 -10.89 -5.79
CA VAL A 28 0.81 -12.15 -5.98
C VAL A 28 -0.12 -13.35 -5.84
N PHE A 29 -1.01 -13.35 -4.83
CA PHE A 29 -2.02 -14.39 -4.66
C PHE A 29 -2.92 -14.52 -5.90
N ALA A 30 -3.45 -13.41 -6.42
CA ALA A 30 -4.30 -13.44 -7.61
C ALA A 30 -3.58 -14.04 -8.83
N ILE A 31 -2.29 -13.76 -8.99
CA ILE A 31 -1.49 -14.27 -10.11
C ILE A 31 -1.15 -15.75 -9.92
N VAL A 32 -0.67 -16.17 -8.73
CA VAL A 32 -0.29 -17.56 -8.43
C VAL A 32 -1.48 -18.51 -8.56
N TYR A 33 -2.68 -18.06 -8.19
CA TYR A 33 -3.89 -18.87 -8.28
C TYR A 33 -4.66 -18.68 -9.60
N HIS A 34 -4.05 -18.03 -10.60
CA HIS A 34 -4.64 -17.80 -11.93
C HIS A 34 -6.04 -17.16 -11.89
N LEU A 35 -6.28 -16.27 -10.92
CA LEU A 35 -7.55 -15.57 -10.80
C LEU A 35 -7.73 -14.55 -11.94
N PRO A 36 -8.97 -14.19 -12.31
CA PRO A 36 -9.23 -13.24 -13.38
C PRO A 36 -8.67 -11.85 -13.04
N LEU A 37 -7.47 -11.55 -13.55
CA LEU A 37 -6.73 -10.33 -13.22
C LEU A 37 -7.48 -9.04 -13.59
N LEU A 38 -8.34 -9.10 -14.61
CA LEU A 38 -9.25 -8.02 -15.01
C LEU A 38 -10.26 -7.66 -13.89
N LEU A 39 -10.55 -8.57 -12.96
CA LEU A 39 -11.38 -8.32 -11.80
C LEU A 39 -10.53 -7.91 -10.58
N TYR A 40 -9.47 -8.66 -10.29
CA TYR A 40 -8.71 -8.50 -9.04
C TYR A 40 -7.74 -7.31 -9.05
N LEU A 41 -7.20 -6.89 -10.20
CA LEU A 41 -6.34 -5.70 -10.26
C LEU A 41 -7.14 -4.40 -10.05
N PRO A 42 -8.29 -4.17 -10.72
CA PRO A 42 -9.14 -3.03 -10.39
C PRO A 42 -9.66 -3.08 -8.95
N LEU A 43 -9.95 -4.27 -8.41
CA LEU A 43 -10.36 -4.42 -7.02
C LEU A 43 -9.26 -3.98 -6.04
N ALA A 44 -8.00 -4.36 -6.29
CA ALA A 44 -6.86 -3.86 -5.50
C ALA A 44 -6.78 -2.33 -5.54
N LEU A 45 -6.95 -1.74 -6.72
CA LEU A 45 -6.91 -0.30 -6.89
C LEU A 45 -8.07 0.39 -6.17
N ALA A 46 -9.27 -0.20 -6.19
CA ALA A 46 -10.43 0.30 -5.48
C ALA A 46 -10.21 0.29 -3.96
N TYR A 47 -9.59 -0.76 -3.42
CA TYR A 47 -9.19 -0.80 -2.01
C TYR A 47 -8.18 0.29 -1.68
N ASP A 48 -7.11 0.44 -2.47
CA ASP A 48 -6.13 1.52 -2.30
C ASP A 48 -6.81 2.90 -2.37
N PHE A 49 -7.78 3.08 -3.27
CA PHE A 49 -8.53 4.33 -3.45
C PHE A 49 -9.36 4.72 -2.24
N VAL A 50 -9.86 3.75 -1.47
CA VAL A 50 -10.59 4.00 -0.22
C VAL A 50 -9.63 4.10 0.97
N GLN A 51 -8.63 3.24 1.01
CA GLN A 51 -7.70 3.09 2.14
C GLN A 51 -6.74 4.29 2.26
N ILE A 52 -6.24 4.83 1.14
CA ILE A 52 -5.32 5.97 1.13
C ILE A 52 -5.98 7.24 1.72
N PRO A 53 -7.14 7.70 1.25
CA PRO A 53 -7.83 8.85 1.84
C PRO A 53 -8.23 8.61 3.29
N LEU A 54 -8.70 7.39 3.62
CA LEU A 54 -9.10 7.04 4.99
C LEU A 54 -7.91 7.18 5.95
N TYR A 55 -6.74 6.65 5.58
CA TYR A 55 -5.52 6.79 6.39
C TYR A 55 -5.05 8.24 6.47
N GLY A 56 -5.13 9.00 5.37
CA GLY A 56 -4.80 10.42 5.37
C GLY A 56 -5.69 11.21 6.35
N PHE A 57 -6.99 10.96 6.32
CA PHE A 57 -7.96 11.58 7.22
C PHE A 57 -7.73 11.19 8.68
N MET A 58 -7.48 9.91 8.96
CA MET A 58 -7.16 9.44 10.32
C MET A 58 -5.89 10.10 10.86
N LEU A 59 -4.85 10.23 10.03
CA LEU A 59 -3.58 10.87 10.38
C LEU A 59 -3.76 12.36 10.69
N GLU A 60 -4.50 13.08 9.87
CA GLU A 60 -4.74 14.52 10.04
C GLU A 60 -5.55 14.81 11.31
N ASN A 61 -6.55 13.97 11.60
CA ASN A 61 -7.41 14.12 12.78
C ASN A 61 -6.86 13.43 14.03
N ALA A 62 -5.75 12.67 13.94
CA ALA A 62 -5.17 11.96 15.07
C ALA A 62 -4.76 12.91 16.21
N SER A 63 -4.32 14.13 15.87
CA SER A 63 -3.95 15.17 16.84
C SER A 63 -5.15 15.80 17.55
N ARG A 64 -6.35 15.76 16.94
CA ARG A 64 -7.57 16.41 17.43
C ARG A 64 -8.47 15.48 18.23
N ILE A 65 -8.37 14.17 18.01
CA ILE A 65 -9.24 13.18 18.65
C ILE A 65 -8.47 12.47 19.78
N PRO A 66 -8.92 12.57 21.05
CA PRO A 66 -8.20 12.00 22.18
C PRO A 66 -8.04 10.47 22.11
N PHE A 67 -8.98 9.77 21.48
CA PHE A 67 -8.92 8.32 21.25
C PHE A 67 -7.82 7.91 20.26
N LEU A 68 -7.41 8.81 19.35
CA LEU A 68 -6.38 8.56 18.35
C LEU A 68 -4.98 9.00 18.81
N ARG A 69 -4.82 9.51 20.03
CA ARG A 69 -3.49 9.84 20.61
C ARG A 69 -2.56 8.63 20.67
N TRP A 70 -3.11 7.43 20.92
CA TRP A 70 -2.33 6.19 20.88
C TRP A 70 -1.80 5.87 19.46
N VAL A 71 -2.57 6.25 18.44
CA VAL A 71 -2.14 6.15 17.04
C VAL A 71 -0.99 7.13 16.79
N GLU A 72 -1.02 8.33 17.35
CA GLU A 72 0.10 9.28 17.25
C GLU A 72 1.42 8.72 17.82
N THR A 73 1.38 8.04 18.97
CA THR A 73 2.58 7.41 19.56
C THR A 73 3.11 6.26 18.70
N ARG A 74 2.20 5.40 18.21
CA ARG A 74 2.52 4.32 17.25
C ARG A 74 3.10 4.90 15.96
N LEU A 75 2.54 5.99 15.46
CA LEU A 75 2.99 6.71 14.27
C LEU A 75 4.40 7.27 14.44
N LYS A 76 4.73 7.85 15.60
CA LYS A 76 6.08 8.32 15.90
C LYS A 76 7.09 7.18 15.91
N GLN A 77 6.75 6.03 16.51
CA GLN A 77 7.60 4.84 16.48
C GLN A 77 7.81 4.31 15.06
N VAL A 78 6.74 4.19 14.28
CA VAL A 78 6.79 3.74 12.88
C VAL A 78 7.59 4.73 12.03
N SER A 79 7.36 6.03 12.18
CA SER A 79 8.12 7.09 11.51
C SER A 79 9.61 7.02 11.82
N HIS A 80 9.99 6.86 13.09
CA HIS A 80 11.40 6.71 13.48
C HIS A 80 12.03 5.45 12.87
N ALA A 81 11.33 4.31 12.92
CA ALA A 81 11.80 3.08 12.29
C ALA A 81 11.93 3.21 10.76
N LEU A 82 11.03 3.96 10.12
CA LEU A 82 11.09 4.28 8.69
C LEU A 82 12.26 5.20 8.36
N GLN A 83 12.47 6.29 9.11
CA GLN A 83 13.56 7.24 8.88
C GLN A 83 14.94 6.63 9.09
N GLN A 84 15.07 5.62 9.94
CA GLN A 84 16.33 4.90 10.13
C GLN A 84 16.73 4.05 8.91
N ARG A 85 15.81 3.73 7.99
CA ARG A 85 16.14 2.98 6.79
C ARG A 85 16.83 3.89 5.76
N LYS A 86 18.05 3.52 5.35
CA LYS A 86 18.84 4.23 4.31
C LYS A 86 18.05 4.48 3.03
N LEU A 87 17.20 3.53 2.64
CA LEU A 87 16.37 3.60 1.45
C LEU A 87 15.32 4.72 1.57
N VAL A 88 14.63 4.82 2.71
CA VAL A 88 13.66 5.89 2.97
C VAL A 88 14.35 7.24 2.96
N ARG A 89 15.50 7.37 3.63
CA ARG A 89 16.23 8.65 3.71
C ARG A 89 16.67 9.17 2.33
N ARG A 90 17.13 8.29 1.44
CA ARG A 90 17.42 8.66 0.04
C ARG A 90 16.17 9.03 -0.73
N VAL A 91 15.11 8.25 -0.57
CA VAL A 91 13.89 8.46 -1.33
C VAL A 91 13.19 9.75 -0.86
N THR A 92 13.21 10.07 0.43
CA THR A 92 12.72 11.35 0.97
C THR A 92 13.49 12.56 0.43
N SER A 93 14.79 12.42 0.11
CA SER A 93 15.55 13.53 -0.47
C SER A 93 15.15 13.85 -1.91
N TRP A 94 14.36 12.98 -2.56
CA TRP A 94 13.81 13.21 -3.90
C TRP A 94 12.40 13.86 -3.85
N GLY A 95 11.90 14.18 -2.65
CA GLY A 95 10.62 14.88 -2.49
C GLY A 95 9.43 14.06 -2.96
N ASP A 96 8.60 14.65 -3.83
CA ASP A 96 7.33 14.07 -4.30
C ASP A 96 7.54 12.77 -5.11
N VAL A 97 8.56 12.76 -5.98
CA VAL A 97 8.90 11.59 -6.80
C VAL A 97 9.31 10.41 -5.91
N GLY A 98 10.02 10.70 -4.83
CA GLY A 98 10.42 9.68 -3.89
C GLY A 98 9.24 8.99 -3.23
N ILE A 99 8.24 9.75 -2.78
CA ILE A 99 7.02 9.21 -2.16
C ILE A 99 6.31 8.24 -3.12
N VAL A 100 6.19 8.63 -4.39
CA VAL A 100 5.57 7.80 -5.44
C VAL A 100 6.34 6.49 -5.61
N LEU A 101 7.67 6.56 -5.75
CA LEU A 101 8.52 5.38 -5.91
C LEU A 101 8.47 4.46 -4.69
N LEU A 102 8.49 5.03 -3.49
CA LEU A 102 8.41 4.25 -2.25
C LEU A 102 7.10 3.48 -2.15
N CYS A 103 5.99 4.11 -2.55
CA CYS A 103 4.67 3.51 -2.57
C CYS A 103 4.51 2.46 -3.69
N ALA A 104 5.22 2.64 -4.80
CA ALA A 104 5.22 1.70 -5.91
C ALA A 104 6.03 0.42 -5.64
N LEU A 105 7.04 0.50 -4.77
CA LEU A 105 7.92 -0.64 -4.52
C LEU A 105 7.18 -1.80 -3.81
N PRO A 106 7.27 -3.04 -4.31
CA PRO A 106 6.63 -4.21 -3.71
C PRO A 106 7.42 -4.73 -2.49
N ILE A 107 7.69 -3.86 -1.51
CA ILE A 107 8.48 -4.19 -0.32
C ILE A 107 7.56 -4.56 0.83
N ARG A 108 7.78 -5.74 1.42
CA ARG A 108 7.04 -6.20 2.61
C ARG A 108 7.25 -5.23 3.79
N GLY A 109 6.16 -4.69 4.33
CA GLY A 109 6.18 -3.68 5.40
C GLY A 109 6.28 -2.21 4.93
N PHE A 110 6.43 -1.97 3.63
CA PHE A 110 6.28 -0.66 2.99
C PHE A 110 4.95 -0.60 2.25
N GLY A 111 3.88 -0.68 3.02
CA GLY A 111 2.52 -0.57 2.49
C GLY A 111 2.08 0.88 2.33
N ILE A 112 0.82 1.01 1.92
CA ILE A 112 0.09 2.28 1.84
C ILE A 112 0.25 3.07 3.13
N LEU A 113 0.04 2.42 4.29
CA LEU A 113 0.14 3.06 5.60
C LEU A 113 1.51 3.72 5.80
N SER A 114 2.61 3.00 5.57
CA SER A 114 3.97 3.54 5.70
C SER A 114 4.21 4.75 4.79
N ALA A 115 3.67 4.73 3.58
CA ALA A 115 3.78 5.84 2.62
C ALA A 115 2.88 7.03 3.02
N THR A 116 1.68 6.80 3.56
CA THR A 116 0.80 7.84 4.11
C THR A 116 1.44 8.54 5.31
N VAL A 117 2.05 7.77 6.23
CA VAL A 117 2.81 8.33 7.36
C VAL A 117 3.96 9.19 6.86
N LEU A 118 4.69 8.73 5.85
CA LEU A 118 5.79 9.50 5.29
C LEU A 118 5.32 10.80 4.64
N CYS A 119 4.21 10.77 3.90
CA CYS A 119 3.56 11.95 3.35
C CYS A 119 3.22 12.98 4.44
N TYR A 120 2.66 12.50 5.56
CA TYR A 120 2.33 13.33 6.71
C TYR A 120 3.58 13.94 7.36
N VAL A 121 4.63 13.14 7.58
CA VAL A 121 5.90 13.59 8.18
C VAL A 121 6.61 14.61 7.29
N LEU A 122 6.50 14.49 5.97
CA LEU A 122 7.03 15.45 5.01
C LEU A 122 6.16 16.72 4.88
N GLY A 123 5.12 16.87 5.70
CA GLY A 123 4.24 18.03 5.70
C GLY A 123 3.44 18.21 4.40
N LYS A 124 3.22 17.12 3.64
CA LYS A 124 2.45 17.20 2.40
C LYS A 124 0.99 17.42 2.73
N SER A 125 0.37 18.36 2.01
CA SER A 125 -1.08 18.59 2.12
C SER A 125 -1.86 17.28 1.84
N PRO A 126 -2.98 17.02 2.53
CA PRO A 126 -3.73 15.77 2.41
C PRO A 126 -4.05 15.41 0.96
N ARG A 127 -4.54 16.38 0.17
CA ARG A 127 -4.89 16.20 -1.24
C ARG A 127 -3.69 15.76 -2.09
N LYS A 128 -2.56 16.47 -1.94
CA LYS A 128 -1.32 16.15 -2.67
C LYS A 128 -0.75 14.81 -2.23
N GLY A 129 -0.76 14.52 -0.93
CA GLY A 129 -0.30 13.24 -0.40
C GLY A 129 -1.12 12.07 -0.92
N THR A 130 -2.44 12.16 -0.85
CA THR A 130 -3.36 11.16 -1.43
C THR A 130 -3.11 10.95 -2.91
N LEU A 131 -2.97 12.03 -3.69
CA LEU A 131 -2.70 11.91 -5.13
C LEU A 131 -1.39 11.20 -5.43
N LEU A 132 -0.29 11.57 -4.73
CA LEU A 132 1.01 10.92 -4.90
C LEU A 132 0.96 9.43 -4.54
N LEU A 133 0.23 9.08 -3.48
CA LEU A 133 0.06 7.69 -3.05
C LEU A 133 -0.80 6.88 -4.02
N LEU A 134 -1.83 7.48 -4.62
CA LEU A 134 -2.64 6.82 -5.65
C LEU A 134 -1.82 6.54 -6.92
N ILE A 135 -1.01 7.51 -7.37
CA ILE A 135 -0.10 7.32 -8.50
C ILE A 135 0.93 6.23 -8.19
N GLY A 136 1.53 6.29 -6.99
CA GLY A 136 2.45 5.26 -6.52
C GLY A 136 1.78 3.88 -6.44
N SER A 137 0.52 3.83 -6.04
CA SER A 137 -0.25 2.60 -5.99
C SER A 137 -0.46 1.98 -7.37
N MET A 138 -0.92 2.76 -8.35
CA MET A 138 -1.08 2.29 -9.72
C MET A 138 0.23 1.75 -10.28
N LEU A 139 1.32 2.49 -10.11
CA LEU A 139 2.66 2.05 -10.53
C LEU A 139 3.08 0.75 -9.83
N GLY A 140 2.79 0.63 -8.54
CA GLY A 140 3.14 -0.56 -7.78
C GLY A 140 2.32 -1.80 -8.15
N ILE A 141 1.06 -1.64 -8.55
CA ILE A 141 0.26 -2.73 -9.11
C ILE A 141 0.88 -3.20 -10.42
N VAL A 142 1.19 -2.27 -11.33
CA VAL A 142 1.81 -2.59 -12.63
C VAL A 142 3.17 -3.27 -12.44
N LEU A 143 4.00 -2.75 -11.53
CA LEU A 143 5.32 -3.31 -11.23
C LEU A 143 5.21 -4.71 -10.62
N THR A 144 4.33 -4.90 -9.64
CA THR A 144 4.10 -6.22 -9.02
C THR A 144 3.59 -7.23 -10.05
N PHE A 145 2.65 -6.81 -10.89
CA PHE A 145 2.13 -7.63 -11.97
C PHE A 145 3.23 -8.03 -12.97
N GLY A 146 4.01 -7.06 -13.46
CA GLY A 146 5.10 -7.29 -14.41
C GLY A 146 6.17 -8.24 -13.85
N ILE A 147 6.62 -8.02 -12.62
CA ILE A 147 7.60 -8.89 -11.94
C ILE A 147 7.05 -10.29 -11.76
N THR A 148 5.84 -10.43 -11.22
CA THR A 148 5.27 -11.74 -10.90
C THR A 148 5.00 -12.55 -12.16
N LYS A 149 4.42 -11.93 -13.20
CA LYS A 149 4.19 -12.59 -14.49
C LYS A 149 5.52 -12.96 -15.16
N GLY A 150 6.50 -12.08 -15.12
CA GLY A 150 7.84 -12.34 -15.66
C GLY A 150 8.50 -13.56 -15.01
N ILE A 151 8.43 -13.66 -13.68
CA ILE A 151 8.94 -14.82 -12.93
C ILE A 151 8.22 -16.10 -13.33
N ILE A 152 6.88 -16.07 -13.39
CA ILE A 152 6.08 -17.26 -13.74
C ILE A 152 6.30 -17.71 -15.19
N THR A 153 6.61 -16.79 -16.11
CA THR A 153 6.88 -17.13 -17.51
C THR A 153 8.28 -17.71 -17.70
N LEU A 154 9.22 -17.40 -16.79
CA LEU A 154 10.59 -17.91 -16.81
C LEU A 154 10.75 -19.26 -16.10
N TRP A 155 9.73 -19.70 -15.36
CA TRP A 155 9.66 -20.97 -14.65
C TRP A 155 8.81 -21.97 -15.43
#